data_AF-A0A158M2V9-F1
#
_entry.id   AF-A0A158M2V9-F1
#
_cell.length_a   1.000
_cell.length_b   1.000
_cell.length_c   1.000
_cell.angle_alpha   90.00
_cell.angle_beta   90.00
_cell.angle_gamma   90.00
#
_symmetry.space_group_name_H-M   'P 1'
#
loop_
_entity.id
_entity.type
_entity.pdbx_description
1 polymer ?
#
loop_
_entity_poly.entity_id
_entity_poly.type
_entity_poly.pdbx_seq_one_letter_code
_entity_poly.pdbx_strand_id
1 'polypeptide(L)'
;MLVLPFMILLAVTGALYLFHNEIEDAWYHDLRHVPQAGGTPHTAAQIAATALAAQPGSTLLKYLPPSGPHASAQAVVRTAGGTRLAVYVDPYTQHVLGSLPERDTLMWTIRRLHSLDYFGPVANALIEVAAEWSLLLVASGIYLWWPRGRRQGVVTVRGAPRQRVFWRDLHAVTGVFTAFFIAFLALTGMPWSQVWGGKINQWANGSNFGYPAGVRVQIPMSDLRLADQGKTPWSLEQARVPQSPPAAASGHEGHAGHGEHAGHGAPLHAEHAGTSARPPIGLDHAVEAVEALNMAPGYAINLPVGPQGVYTASRSIPTTCKSSVWCTWINTPASRYWT
;
A
#
# COMPACT_ATOMS: atom_id res chain seq x y z
N MET A 1 -16.62 29.90 -7.49
CA MET A 1 -17.68 29.37 -6.60
C MET A 1 -17.79 27.85 -6.68
N LEU A 2 -17.70 27.24 -7.87
CA LEU A 2 -17.75 25.77 -8.01
C LEU A 2 -16.61 25.02 -7.30
N VAL A 3 -15.36 25.49 -7.38
CA VAL A 3 -14.16 24.77 -6.87
C VAL A 3 -14.00 24.85 -5.35
N LEU A 4 -14.42 25.97 -4.75
CA LEU A 4 -14.23 26.25 -3.31
C LEU A 4 -14.78 25.17 -2.36
N PRO A 5 -16.02 24.67 -2.51
CA PRO A 5 -16.54 23.62 -1.62
C PRO A 5 -15.71 22.33 -1.69
N PHE A 6 -15.24 21.93 -2.87
CA PHE A 6 -14.36 20.76 -3.03
C PHE A 6 -13.01 20.98 -2.36
N MET A 7 -12.43 22.18 -2.49
CA MET A 7 -11.16 22.51 -1.84
C MET A 7 -11.28 22.49 -0.31
N ILE A 8 -12.38 23.00 0.25
CA ILE A 8 -12.63 22.93 1.69
C ILE A 8 -12.74 21.47 2.14
N LEU A 9 -13.53 20.65 1.44
CA LEU A 9 -13.69 19.25 1.77
C LEU A 9 -12.35 18.50 1.70
N LEU A 10 -11.58 18.67 0.62
CA LEU A 10 -10.27 18.06 0.42
C LEU A 10 -9.27 18.50 1.49
N ALA A 11 -9.26 19.78 1.86
CA ALA A 11 -8.38 20.31 2.89
C ALA A 11 -8.70 19.71 4.27
N VAL A 12 -9.98 19.66 4.65
CA VAL A 12 -10.41 19.10 5.95
C VAL A 12 -10.13 17.60 6.01
N THR A 13 -10.58 16.85 5.01
CA THR A 13 -10.35 15.39 4.98
C THR A 13 -8.87 15.05 4.84
N GLY A 14 -8.12 15.79 4.02
CA GLY A 14 -6.67 15.62 3.90
C GLY A 14 -5.91 15.90 5.20
N ALA A 15 -6.33 16.90 5.97
CA ALA A 15 -5.78 17.16 7.30
C ALA A 15 -6.01 15.99 8.27
N LEU A 16 -7.20 15.35 8.23
CA LEU A 16 -7.49 14.17 9.04
C LEU A 16 -6.60 12.98 8.66
N TYR A 17 -6.32 12.79 7.37
CA TYR A 17 -5.44 11.72 6.89
C TYR A 17 -4.01 11.81 7.43
N LEU A 18 -3.50 13.01 7.68
CA LEU A 18 -2.15 13.20 8.23
C LEU A 18 -1.98 12.61 9.63
N PHE A 19 -3.08 12.35 10.32
CA PHE A 19 -3.14 11.79 11.67
C PHE A 19 -3.86 10.45 11.69
N HIS A 20 -3.79 9.68 10.59
CA HIS A 20 -4.62 8.49 10.46
C HIS A 20 -4.36 7.43 11.53
N ASN A 21 -3.09 7.21 11.90
CA ASN A 21 -2.75 6.25 12.94
C ASN A 21 -3.22 6.76 14.29
N GLU A 22 -2.94 8.03 14.60
CA GLU A 22 -3.31 8.66 15.86
C GLU A 22 -4.83 8.68 16.09
N ILE A 23 -5.60 8.97 15.04
CA ILE A 23 -7.07 8.96 15.08
C ILE A 23 -7.60 7.53 15.23
N GLU A 24 -7.10 6.57 14.44
CA GLU A 24 -7.58 5.19 14.49
C GLU A 24 -7.16 4.48 15.79
N ASP A 25 -5.97 4.75 16.31
CA ASP A 25 -5.47 4.20 17.57
C ASP A 25 -6.25 4.77 18.77
N ALA A 26 -6.66 6.04 18.70
CA ALA A 26 -7.54 6.63 19.70
C ALA A 26 -8.98 6.11 19.59
N TRP A 27 -9.52 5.99 18.37
CA TRP A 27 -10.91 5.61 18.13
C TRP A 27 -11.17 4.11 18.33
N TYR A 28 -10.20 3.26 17.99
CA TYR A 28 -10.26 1.81 18.11
C TYR A 28 -9.25 1.29 19.15
N HIS A 29 -9.06 2.05 20.23
CA HIS A 29 -8.06 1.77 21.24
C HIS A 29 -8.14 0.33 21.77
N ASP A 30 -9.33 -0.10 22.17
CA ASP A 30 -9.58 -1.42 22.75
C ASP A 30 -9.32 -2.59 21.77
N LEU A 31 -9.32 -2.32 20.46
CA LEU A 31 -9.02 -3.31 19.44
C LEU A 31 -7.55 -3.31 19.06
N ARG A 32 -6.92 -2.14 19.03
CA ARG A 32 -5.56 -1.95 18.52
C ARG A 32 -4.50 -2.10 19.59
N HIS A 33 -4.83 -1.82 20.84
CA HIS A 33 -3.89 -1.86 21.96
C HIS A 33 -4.16 -3.03 22.89
N VAL A 34 -3.06 -3.59 23.39
CA VAL A 34 -3.08 -4.64 24.41
C VAL A 34 -2.18 -4.25 25.57
N PRO A 35 -2.54 -4.62 26.81
CA PRO A 35 -1.58 -4.62 27.90
C PRO A 35 -0.40 -5.51 27.49
N GLN A 36 0.83 -5.06 27.73
CA GLN A 36 1.97 -5.96 27.55
C GLN A 36 1.89 -7.02 28.65
N ALA A 37 1.35 -8.18 28.32
CA ALA A 37 1.44 -9.34 29.18
C ALA A 37 2.91 -9.83 29.14
N GLY A 38 3.46 -10.20 30.30
CA GLY A 38 4.78 -10.82 30.34
C GLY A 38 4.79 -12.12 29.53
N GLY A 39 5.81 -12.34 28.71
CA GLY A 39 5.96 -13.56 27.90
C GLY A 39 6.40 -13.29 26.47
N THR A 40 6.66 -14.37 25.73
CA THR A 40 6.93 -14.34 24.30
C THR A 40 5.60 -14.32 23.53
N PRO A 41 5.42 -13.43 22.54
CA PRO A 41 4.26 -13.50 21.65
C PRO A 41 4.08 -14.88 21.01
N HIS A 42 2.83 -15.27 20.79
CA HIS A 42 2.46 -16.44 20.01
C HIS A 42 2.89 -16.30 18.54
N THR A 43 3.03 -17.43 17.85
CA THR A 43 3.43 -17.42 16.43
C THR A 43 2.32 -16.87 15.54
N ALA A 44 2.68 -16.40 14.35
CA ALA A 44 1.72 -15.85 13.40
C ALA A 44 0.66 -16.87 12.99
N ALA A 45 1.04 -18.14 12.82
CA ALA A 45 0.13 -19.24 12.52
C ALA A 45 -0.85 -19.49 13.68
N GLN A 46 -0.39 -19.43 14.93
CA GLN A 46 -1.25 -19.59 16.10
C GLN A 46 -2.28 -18.46 16.19
N ILE A 47 -1.85 -17.20 16.01
CA ILE A 47 -2.73 -16.03 16.02
C ILE A 47 -3.74 -16.10 14.87
N ALA A 48 -3.28 -16.43 13.67
CA ALA A 48 -4.12 -16.63 12.50
C ALA A 48 -5.17 -17.73 12.71
N ALA A 49 -4.78 -18.86 13.32
CA ALA A 49 -5.70 -19.94 13.65
C ALA A 49 -6.78 -19.48 14.64
N THR A 50 -6.42 -18.71 15.66
CA THR A 50 -7.38 -18.13 16.60
C THR A 50 -8.37 -17.19 15.92
N ALA A 51 -7.89 -16.33 15.01
CA ALA A 51 -8.76 -15.44 14.23
C ALA A 51 -9.74 -16.22 13.33
N LEU A 52 -9.27 -17.31 12.70
CA LEU A 52 -10.11 -18.20 11.89
C LEU A 52 -11.14 -18.95 12.74
N ALA A 53 -10.76 -19.40 13.93
CA ALA A 53 -11.67 -20.05 14.86
C ALA A 53 -12.80 -19.10 15.33
N ALA A 54 -12.48 -17.81 15.49
CA ALA A 54 -13.46 -16.77 15.82
C ALA A 54 -14.40 -16.43 14.67
N GLN A 55 -14.05 -16.77 13.43
CA GLN A 55 -14.85 -16.55 12.22
C GLN A 55 -14.99 -17.86 11.43
N PRO A 56 -15.82 -18.82 11.89
CA PRO A 56 -15.94 -20.13 11.26
C PRO A 56 -16.30 -20.07 9.78
N GLY A 57 -15.66 -20.91 8.97
CA GLY A 57 -15.87 -20.95 7.52
C GLY A 57 -15.24 -19.78 6.76
N SER A 58 -14.44 -18.93 7.42
CA SER A 58 -13.67 -17.89 6.76
C SER A 58 -12.33 -18.40 6.22
N THR A 59 -11.76 -17.66 5.27
CA THR A 59 -10.42 -17.92 4.74
C THR A 59 -9.51 -16.74 5.05
N LEU A 60 -8.30 -17.00 5.55
CA LEU A 60 -7.32 -15.96 5.82
C LEU A 60 -6.83 -15.34 4.51
N LEU A 61 -6.80 -14.01 4.44
CA LEU A 61 -6.33 -13.25 3.28
C LEU A 61 -4.98 -12.60 3.53
N LYS A 62 -4.82 -12.02 4.73
CA LYS A 62 -3.68 -11.18 5.06
C LYS A 62 -3.43 -11.24 6.56
N TYR A 63 -2.17 -11.21 6.96
CA TYR A 63 -1.73 -11.13 8.34
C TYR A 63 -0.89 -9.86 8.54
N LEU A 64 -1.13 -9.15 9.63
CA LEU A 64 -0.36 -7.99 10.08
C LEU A 64 0.18 -8.32 11.48
N PRO A 65 1.50 -8.52 11.62
CA PRO A 65 2.12 -8.67 12.93
C PRO A 65 1.91 -7.43 13.79
N PRO A 66 1.99 -7.57 15.13
CA PRO A 66 1.89 -6.43 16.03
C PRO A 66 3.02 -5.42 15.74
N SER A 67 2.68 -4.14 15.63
CA SER A 67 3.64 -3.08 15.31
C SER A 67 4.55 -2.70 16.49
N GLY A 68 4.27 -3.22 17.69
CA GLY A 68 5.06 -3.05 18.91
C GLY A 68 4.48 -3.86 20.08
N PRO A 69 5.10 -3.81 21.26
CA PRO A 69 4.72 -4.65 22.41
C PRO A 69 3.32 -4.38 22.98
N HIS A 70 2.76 -3.22 22.69
CA HIS A 70 1.40 -2.82 23.12
C HIS A 70 0.39 -2.85 21.98
N ALA A 71 0.75 -3.43 20.83
CA ALA A 71 -0.12 -3.52 19.67
C ALA A 71 -0.70 -4.93 19.55
N SER A 72 -1.99 -5.00 19.21
CA SER A 72 -2.62 -6.24 18.75
C SER A 72 -2.04 -6.71 17.40
N ALA A 73 -2.14 -8.00 17.14
CA ALA A 73 -1.97 -8.56 15.80
C ALA A 73 -3.30 -8.50 15.04
N GLN A 74 -3.25 -8.41 13.70
CA GLN A 74 -4.45 -8.39 12.87
C GLN A 74 -4.43 -9.50 11.83
N ALA A 75 -5.53 -10.23 11.73
CA ALA A 75 -5.77 -11.23 10.69
C ALA A 75 -6.97 -10.80 9.85
N VAL A 76 -6.75 -10.47 8.58
CA VAL A 76 -7.83 -10.16 7.65
C VAL A 76 -8.36 -11.46 7.06
N VAL A 77 -9.61 -11.77 7.37
CA VAL A 77 -10.31 -12.96 6.88
C VAL A 77 -11.42 -12.56 5.91
N ARG A 78 -11.74 -13.48 5.00
CA ARG A 78 -12.94 -13.41 4.16
C ARG A 78 -13.95 -14.40 4.69
N THR A 79 -15.08 -13.91 5.18
CA THR A 79 -16.18 -14.76 5.68
C THR A 79 -16.82 -15.56 4.54
N ALA A 80 -17.61 -16.59 4.89
CA ALA A 80 -18.36 -17.36 3.90
C ALA A 80 -19.31 -16.49 3.05
N GLY A 81 -19.82 -15.39 3.61
CA GLY A 81 -20.63 -14.40 2.89
C GLY A 81 -19.82 -13.44 1.99
N GLY A 82 -18.50 -13.60 1.91
CA GLY A 82 -17.61 -12.77 1.07
C GLY A 82 -17.14 -11.46 1.73
N THR A 83 -17.65 -11.12 2.90
CA THR A 83 -17.23 -9.93 3.66
C THR A 83 -15.80 -10.07 4.16
N ARG A 84 -15.02 -8.99 4.08
CA ARG A 84 -13.66 -8.94 4.62
C ARG A 84 -13.64 -8.28 5.98
N LEU A 85 -13.14 -9.01 6.98
CA LEU A 85 -13.03 -8.55 8.36
C LEU A 85 -11.57 -8.58 8.80
N ALA A 86 -11.08 -7.51 9.40
CA ALA A 86 -9.86 -7.50 10.19
C ALA A 86 -10.21 -7.97 11.61
N VAL A 87 -9.71 -9.13 12.01
CA VAL A 87 -9.85 -9.68 13.36
C VAL A 87 -8.62 -9.27 14.17
N TYR A 88 -8.85 -8.64 15.32
CA TYR A 88 -7.82 -8.17 16.23
C TYR A 88 -7.62 -9.20 17.34
N VAL A 89 -6.37 -9.62 17.53
CA VAL A 89 -6.01 -10.68 18.47
C VAL A 89 -4.86 -10.20 19.33
N ASP A 90 -4.96 -10.43 20.63
CA ASP A 90 -3.86 -10.21 21.56
C ASP A 90 -2.73 -11.22 21.28
N PRO A 91 -1.54 -10.77 20.88
CA PRO A 91 -0.45 -11.67 20.51
C PRO A 91 0.11 -12.45 21.70
N TYR A 92 -0.16 -12.06 22.95
CA TYR A 92 0.35 -12.73 24.15
C TYR A 92 -0.65 -13.70 24.77
N THR A 93 -1.94 -13.35 24.78
CA THR A 93 -2.98 -14.19 25.40
C THR A 93 -3.81 -14.97 24.40
N GLN A 94 -3.66 -14.68 23.10
CA GLN A 94 -4.53 -15.13 22.01
C GLN A 94 -6.00 -14.74 22.20
N HIS A 95 -6.31 -13.80 23.11
CA HIS A 95 -7.68 -13.32 23.27
C HIS A 95 -8.11 -12.50 22.05
N VAL A 96 -9.30 -12.79 21.52
CA VAL A 96 -9.87 -12.03 20.39
C VAL A 96 -10.49 -10.75 20.93
N LEU A 97 -9.91 -9.61 20.54
CA LEU A 97 -10.34 -8.28 21.00
C LEU A 97 -11.60 -7.83 20.27
N GLY A 98 -11.77 -8.25 19.02
CA GLY A 98 -12.93 -7.96 18.20
C GLY A 98 -12.61 -8.03 16.71
N SER A 99 -13.54 -7.54 15.89
CA SER A 99 -13.33 -7.48 14.44
C SER A 99 -13.98 -6.24 13.84
N LEU A 100 -13.35 -5.69 12.81
CA LEU A 100 -13.88 -4.57 12.02
C LEU A 100 -13.93 -4.96 10.55
N PRO A 101 -14.91 -4.47 9.77
CA PRO A 101 -14.84 -4.60 8.33
C PRO A 101 -13.60 -3.88 7.79
N GLU A 102 -12.81 -4.57 6.95
CA GLU A 102 -11.49 -4.09 6.48
C GLU A 102 -11.56 -2.69 5.82
N ARG A 103 -12.71 -2.35 5.22
CA ARG A 103 -12.93 -1.11 4.45
C ARG A 103 -14.07 -0.25 4.99
N ASP A 104 -14.38 -0.38 6.27
CA ASP A 104 -15.44 0.39 6.93
C ASP A 104 -14.97 1.00 8.26
N THR A 105 -13.67 1.25 8.36
CA THR A 105 -13.12 2.04 9.48
C THR A 105 -13.38 3.54 9.27
N LEU A 106 -13.23 4.33 10.33
CA LEU A 106 -13.34 5.78 10.28
C LEU A 106 -12.45 6.39 9.17
N MET A 107 -11.19 5.96 9.08
CA MET A 107 -10.27 6.45 8.05
C MET A 107 -10.69 6.03 6.64
N TRP A 108 -11.29 4.86 6.47
CA TRP A 108 -11.88 4.46 5.19
C TRP A 108 -13.06 5.34 4.77
N THR A 109 -13.87 5.78 5.74
CA THR A 109 -14.94 6.74 5.47
C THR A 109 -14.38 8.09 5.07
N ILE A 110 -13.41 8.62 5.81
CA ILE A 110 -12.71 9.86 5.46
C ILE A 110 -12.07 9.74 4.07
N ARG A 111 -11.51 8.57 3.74
CA ARG A 111 -10.95 8.27 2.42
C ARG A 111 -11.94 8.42 1.30
N ARG A 112 -13.09 7.77 1.42
CA ARG A 112 -14.15 7.84 0.41
C ARG A 112 -14.74 9.24 0.29
N LEU A 113 -14.81 10.00 1.38
CA LEU A 113 -15.23 11.40 1.32
C LEU A 113 -14.18 12.28 0.62
N HIS A 114 -12.89 12.09 0.92
CA HIS A 114 -11.81 12.82 0.27
C HIS A 114 -11.82 12.63 -1.26
N SER A 115 -12.14 11.43 -1.72
CA SER A 115 -12.24 11.12 -3.15
C SER A 115 -13.65 11.24 -3.73
N LEU A 116 -14.67 11.66 -2.96
CA LEU A 116 -16.09 11.60 -3.35
C LEU A 116 -16.54 10.22 -3.89
N ASP A 117 -15.88 9.13 -3.51
CA ASP A 117 -16.17 7.77 -3.97
C ASP A 117 -17.59 7.32 -3.57
N TYR A 118 -18.08 7.82 -2.41
CA TYR A 118 -19.46 7.60 -1.99
C TYR A 118 -20.52 8.09 -2.98
N PHE A 119 -20.18 9.07 -3.82
CA PHE A 119 -21.10 9.70 -4.76
C PHE A 119 -20.91 9.18 -6.20
N GLY A 120 -20.11 8.12 -6.36
CA GLY A 120 -19.90 7.42 -7.63
C GLY A 120 -18.80 8.03 -8.52
N PRO A 121 -18.52 7.38 -9.66
CA PRO A 121 -17.37 7.70 -10.49
C PRO A 121 -17.43 9.10 -11.11
N VAL A 122 -18.62 9.63 -11.39
CA VAL A 122 -18.79 10.99 -11.93
C VAL A 122 -18.34 12.03 -10.89
N ALA A 123 -18.77 11.89 -9.64
CA ALA A 123 -18.39 12.79 -8.58
C ALA A 123 -16.89 12.73 -8.28
N ASN A 124 -16.32 11.52 -8.30
CA ASN A 124 -14.88 11.31 -8.19
C ASN A 124 -14.10 11.99 -9.34
N ALA A 125 -14.59 11.89 -10.60
CA ALA A 125 -13.99 12.57 -11.74
C ALA A 125 -14.12 14.10 -11.66
N LEU A 126 -15.20 14.63 -11.06
CA LEU A 126 -15.36 16.08 -10.84
C LEU A 126 -14.28 16.63 -9.89
N ILE A 127 -13.77 15.85 -8.93
CA ILE A 127 -12.62 16.26 -8.12
C ILE A 127 -11.37 16.41 -8.98
N GLU A 128 -11.13 15.46 -9.89
CA GLU A 128 -9.98 15.50 -10.78
C GLU A 128 -9.99 16.78 -11.62
N VAL A 129 -11.15 17.12 -12.19
CA VAL A 129 -11.37 18.40 -12.89
C VAL A 129 -11.14 19.59 -11.95
N ALA A 130 -11.65 19.54 -10.72
CA ALA A 130 -11.45 20.61 -9.75
C ALA A 130 -9.96 20.81 -9.38
N ALA A 131 -9.17 19.73 -9.31
CA ALA A 131 -7.73 19.79 -9.06
C ALA A 131 -6.96 20.45 -10.22
N GLU A 132 -7.31 20.11 -11.47
CA GLU A 132 -6.74 20.75 -12.66
C GLU A 132 -7.09 22.24 -12.73
N TRP A 133 -8.35 22.59 -12.49
CA TRP A 133 -8.78 23.99 -12.42
C TRP A 133 -8.08 24.74 -11.28
N SER A 134 -7.84 24.11 -10.14
CA SER A 134 -7.04 24.70 -9.05
C SER A 134 -5.61 25.01 -9.49
N LEU A 135 -4.97 24.13 -10.26
CA LEU A 135 -3.64 24.41 -10.84
C LEU A 135 -3.67 25.61 -11.80
N LEU A 136 -4.70 25.70 -12.66
CA LEU A 136 -4.88 26.86 -13.55
C LEU A 136 -5.11 28.15 -12.75
N LEU A 137 -5.93 28.10 -11.68
CA LEU A 137 -6.17 29.25 -10.80
C LEU A 137 -4.89 29.68 -10.08
N VAL A 138 -4.09 28.73 -9.58
CA VAL A 138 -2.79 29.00 -8.97
C VAL A 138 -1.84 29.65 -9.99
N ALA A 139 -1.70 29.08 -11.19
CA ALA A 139 -0.85 29.63 -12.24
C ALA A 139 -1.27 31.06 -12.62
N SER A 140 -2.57 31.31 -12.79
CA SER A 140 -3.10 32.64 -13.06
C SER A 140 -2.89 33.60 -11.89
N GLY A 141 -3.03 33.13 -10.65
CA GLY A 141 -2.78 33.91 -9.44
C GLY A 141 -1.32 34.34 -9.31
N ILE A 142 -0.38 33.41 -9.56
CA ILE A 142 1.07 33.70 -9.60
C ILE A 142 1.37 34.71 -10.72
N TYR A 143 0.79 34.51 -11.91
CA TYR A 143 0.95 35.43 -13.02
C TYR A 143 0.47 36.84 -12.67
N LEU A 144 -0.66 36.98 -11.98
CA LEU A 144 -1.19 38.27 -11.55
C LEU A 144 -0.39 38.88 -10.38
N TRP A 145 0.14 38.05 -9.48
CA TRP A 145 0.98 38.47 -8.35
C TRP A 145 2.35 38.98 -8.80
N TRP A 146 2.89 38.47 -9.90
CA TRP A 146 4.24 38.76 -10.38
C TRP A 146 4.57 40.27 -10.37
N PRO A 147 5.65 40.69 -9.67
CA PRO A 147 5.94 42.10 -9.41
C PRO A 147 6.52 42.79 -10.65
N ARG A 148 5.64 43.19 -11.58
CA ARG A 148 5.96 43.96 -12.81
C ARG A 148 6.30 45.42 -12.48
N GLY A 149 7.40 45.66 -11.77
CA GLY A 149 7.85 46.99 -11.34
C GLY A 149 7.20 47.51 -10.04
N ARG A 150 6.35 46.72 -9.40
CA ARG A 150 5.72 47.06 -8.10
C ARG A 150 6.59 46.55 -6.95
N ARG A 151 6.95 47.42 -6.00
CA ARG A 151 7.70 47.04 -4.78
C ARG A 151 6.84 46.91 -3.52
N GLN A 152 5.71 47.61 -3.47
CA GLN A 152 4.83 47.64 -2.27
C GLN A 152 3.60 46.74 -2.44
N GLY A 153 3.26 45.94 -1.42
CA GLY A 153 2.12 45.02 -1.46
C GLY A 153 2.40 43.67 -2.13
N VAL A 154 3.67 43.36 -2.41
CA VAL A 154 4.09 42.09 -3.02
C VAL A 154 4.34 41.04 -1.94
N VAL A 155 5.09 41.44 -0.90
CA VAL A 155 5.40 40.62 0.28
C VAL A 155 5.01 41.30 1.59
N THR A 156 4.40 42.49 1.52
CA THR A 156 3.95 43.27 2.69
C THR A 156 2.45 43.48 2.64
N VAL A 157 1.78 43.42 3.80
CA VAL A 157 0.35 43.72 3.92
C VAL A 157 0.18 45.19 4.29
N ARG A 158 -0.62 45.94 3.51
CA ARG A 158 -0.88 47.36 3.75
C ARG A 158 -2.32 47.63 4.18
N GLY A 159 -2.50 48.70 4.93
CA GLY A 159 -3.82 49.18 5.34
C GLY A 159 -4.38 48.43 6.54
N ALA A 160 -5.63 48.74 6.90
CA ALA A 160 -6.37 48.14 8.00
C ALA A 160 -7.44 47.15 7.50
N PRO A 161 -7.93 46.20 8.32
CA PRO A 161 -8.94 45.20 7.92
C PRO A 161 -10.24 45.73 7.31
N ARG A 162 -10.57 47.02 7.53
CA ARG A 162 -11.72 47.68 6.91
C ARG A 162 -11.50 48.07 5.45
N GLN A 163 -10.25 48.06 4.98
CA GLN A 163 -9.86 48.55 3.66
C GLN A 163 -9.67 47.39 2.67
N ARG A 164 -10.13 47.56 1.43
CA ARG A 164 -9.94 46.57 0.35
C ARG A 164 -8.46 46.25 0.10
N VAL A 165 -7.57 47.22 0.29
CA VAL A 165 -6.12 47.06 0.10
C VAL A 165 -5.54 46.01 1.06
N PHE A 166 -6.03 45.96 2.31
CA PHE A 166 -5.61 44.96 3.29
C PHE A 166 -5.92 43.55 2.82
N TRP A 167 -7.17 43.27 2.44
CA TRP A 167 -7.57 41.94 1.97
C TRP A 167 -6.88 41.53 0.67
N ARG A 168 -6.66 42.49 -0.25
CA ARG A 168 -5.90 42.23 -1.47
C ARG A 168 -4.46 41.85 -1.15
N ASP A 169 -3.76 42.64 -0.34
CA ASP A 169 -2.36 42.40 -0.03
C ASP A 169 -2.21 41.14 0.84
N LEU A 170 -3.14 40.87 1.77
CA LEU A 170 -3.18 39.62 2.53
C LEU A 170 -3.35 38.41 1.60
N HIS A 171 -4.31 38.43 0.66
CA HIS A 171 -4.50 37.36 -0.31
C HIS A 171 -3.29 37.20 -1.23
N ALA A 172 -2.66 38.30 -1.67
CA ALA A 172 -1.46 38.26 -2.51
C ALA A 172 -0.26 37.63 -1.78
N VAL A 173 0.01 38.07 -0.56
CA VAL A 173 1.13 37.59 0.25
C VAL A 173 0.91 36.15 0.70
N THR A 174 -0.24 35.83 1.31
CA THR A 174 -0.53 34.45 1.72
C THR A 174 -0.67 33.53 0.50
N GLY A 175 -1.32 34.02 -0.55
CA GLY A 175 -1.59 33.27 -1.78
C GLY A 175 -0.32 32.82 -2.48
N VAL A 176 0.76 33.61 -2.54
CA VAL A 176 2.00 33.14 -3.19
C VAL A 176 2.68 32.01 -2.41
N PHE A 177 2.69 32.08 -1.07
CA PHE A 177 3.25 30.99 -0.26
C PHE A 177 2.36 29.75 -0.32
N THR A 178 1.04 29.92 -0.20
CA THR A 178 0.09 28.81 -0.26
C THR A 178 0.01 28.20 -1.68
N ALA A 179 0.22 28.99 -2.74
CA ALA A 179 0.24 28.53 -4.12
C ALA A 179 1.28 27.42 -4.35
N PHE A 180 2.47 27.55 -3.75
CA PHE A 180 3.48 26.48 -3.80
C PHE A 180 2.94 25.18 -3.21
N PHE A 181 2.34 25.23 -2.02
CA PHE A 181 1.78 24.05 -1.36
C PHE A 181 0.59 23.46 -2.11
N ILE A 182 -0.33 24.30 -2.61
CA ILE A 182 -1.48 23.84 -3.42
C ILE A 182 -0.98 23.16 -4.68
N ALA A 183 -0.03 23.76 -5.40
CA ALA A 183 0.53 23.16 -6.61
C ALA A 183 1.22 21.83 -6.29
N PHE A 184 2.05 21.79 -5.24
CA PHE A 184 2.71 20.56 -4.80
C PHE A 184 1.70 19.45 -4.45
N LEU A 185 0.67 19.75 -3.66
CA LEU A 185 -0.35 18.78 -3.26
C LEU A 185 -1.23 18.34 -4.44
N ALA A 186 -1.61 19.24 -5.34
CA ALA A 186 -2.38 18.90 -6.53
C ALA A 186 -1.57 18.02 -7.50
N LEU A 187 -0.29 18.36 -7.72
CA LEU A 187 0.61 17.56 -8.57
C LEU A 187 0.85 16.17 -7.99
N THR A 188 1.07 16.06 -6.68
CA THR A 188 1.27 14.76 -6.00
C THR A 188 -0.03 13.98 -5.79
N GLY A 189 -1.18 14.65 -5.84
CA GLY A 189 -2.51 14.05 -5.81
C GLY A 189 -2.96 13.43 -7.13
N MET A 190 -2.52 13.97 -8.28
CA MET A 190 -2.93 13.50 -9.61
C MET A 190 -2.74 11.98 -9.87
N PRO A 191 -1.66 11.32 -9.44
CA PRO A 191 -1.51 9.86 -9.57
C PRO A 191 -2.61 9.04 -8.91
N TRP A 192 -3.37 9.61 -7.97
CA TRP A 192 -4.45 8.94 -7.24
C TRP A 192 -5.83 9.15 -7.86
N SER A 193 -5.93 9.95 -8.93
CA SER A 193 -7.15 10.17 -9.68
C SER A 193 -7.42 9.04 -10.69
N GLN A 194 -8.63 8.97 -11.24
CA GLN A 194 -8.97 7.87 -12.15
C GLN A 194 -8.26 8.00 -13.49
N VAL A 195 -8.28 9.17 -14.12
CA VAL A 195 -7.76 9.32 -15.49
C VAL A 195 -6.24 9.51 -15.48
N TRP A 196 -5.73 10.52 -14.75
CA TRP A 196 -4.29 10.73 -14.63
C TRP A 196 -3.59 9.58 -13.91
N GLY A 197 -4.19 9.03 -12.85
CA GLY A 197 -3.62 7.88 -12.15
C GLY A 197 -3.49 6.66 -13.05
N GLY A 198 -4.51 6.35 -13.85
CA GLY A 198 -4.43 5.27 -14.83
C GLY A 198 -3.30 5.47 -15.84
N LYS A 199 -3.15 6.69 -16.39
CA LYS A 199 -2.08 7.01 -17.35
C LYS A 199 -0.68 6.95 -16.74
N ILE A 200 -0.51 7.50 -15.54
CA ILE A 200 0.77 7.46 -14.82
C ILE A 200 1.14 6.02 -14.48
N ASN A 201 0.17 5.21 -14.05
CA ASN A 201 0.39 3.80 -13.75
C ASN A 201 0.84 3.00 -14.98
N GLN A 202 0.18 3.21 -16.12
CA GLN A 202 0.54 2.59 -17.39
C GLN A 202 1.95 2.99 -17.84
N TRP A 203 2.29 4.28 -17.74
CA TRP A 203 3.64 4.76 -18.06
C TRP A 203 4.71 4.16 -17.14
N ALA A 204 4.45 4.13 -15.83
CA ALA A 204 5.37 3.61 -14.82
C ALA A 204 5.60 2.09 -14.94
N ASN A 205 4.58 1.32 -15.33
CA ASN A 205 4.70 -0.13 -15.53
C ASN A 205 5.04 -0.54 -16.97
N GLY A 206 4.85 0.35 -17.94
CA GLY A 206 5.22 0.15 -19.33
C GLY A 206 6.68 0.48 -19.63
N SER A 207 7.40 1.10 -18.69
CA SER A 207 8.82 1.44 -18.81
C SER A 207 9.65 0.69 -17.77
N ASN A 208 10.77 0.08 -18.17
CA ASN A 208 11.69 -0.64 -17.27
C ASN A 208 12.56 0.32 -16.43
N PHE A 209 12.09 1.54 -16.15
CA PHE A 209 12.89 2.60 -15.56
C PHE A 209 13.10 2.38 -14.05
N GLY A 210 14.36 2.37 -13.59
CA GLY A 210 14.71 2.35 -12.16
C GLY A 210 14.73 0.99 -11.47
N TYR A 211 14.49 -0.13 -12.19
CA TYR A 211 14.61 -1.47 -11.60
C TYR A 211 16.04 -2.01 -11.72
N PRO A 212 16.67 -2.48 -10.62
CA PRO A 212 17.93 -3.20 -10.71
C PRO A 212 17.76 -4.50 -11.53
N ALA A 213 18.82 -4.90 -12.23
CA ALA A 213 18.86 -6.16 -12.96
C ALA A 213 18.50 -7.34 -12.04
N GLY A 214 17.70 -8.27 -12.54
CA GLY A 214 17.32 -9.47 -11.79
C GLY A 214 16.15 -9.32 -10.79
N VAL A 215 15.41 -8.20 -10.81
CA VAL A 215 14.15 -8.07 -10.03
C VAL A 215 12.93 -8.04 -10.95
N ARG A 216 12.99 -7.26 -12.03
CA ARG A 216 11.93 -7.17 -13.08
C ARG A 216 12.45 -7.01 -14.50
N VAL A 217 13.76 -6.82 -14.64
CA VAL A 217 14.45 -6.59 -15.91
C VAL A 217 15.48 -7.70 -16.05
N GLN A 218 15.61 -8.28 -17.24
CA GLN A 218 16.51 -9.42 -17.54
C GLN A 218 16.11 -10.77 -16.90
N ILE A 219 14.84 -10.96 -16.55
CA ILE A 219 14.27 -12.27 -16.17
C ILE A 219 13.13 -12.57 -17.15
N PRO A 220 12.94 -13.83 -17.61
CA PRO A 220 11.76 -14.22 -18.36
C PRO A 220 10.48 -13.85 -17.60
N MET A 221 9.67 -12.97 -18.18
CA MET A 221 8.41 -12.51 -17.58
C MET A 221 7.24 -13.24 -18.24
N SER A 222 6.21 -13.56 -17.46
CA SER A 222 4.96 -14.12 -17.96
C SER A 222 4.11 -13.02 -18.62
N ASP A 223 3.12 -13.40 -19.43
CA ASP A 223 2.09 -12.49 -19.92
C ASP A 223 0.98 -12.21 -18.89
N LEU A 224 0.98 -12.93 -17.76
CA LEU A 224 0.06 -12.71 -16.65
C LEU A 224 0.44 -11.46 -15.84
N ARG A 225 -0.55 -10.64 -15.48
CA ARG A 225 -0.35 -9.49 -14.59
C ARG A 225 -0.56 -9.89 -13.14
N LEU A 226 0.12 -9.20 -12.24
CA LEU A 226 0.00 -9.45 -10.80
C LEU A 226 -1.43 -9.15 -10.30
N ALA A 227 -2.10 -8.14 -10.88
CA ALA A 227 -3.51 -7.83 -10.56
C ALA A 227 -4.49 -8.96 -10.93
N ASP A 228 -4.14 -9.80 -11.91
CA ASP A 228 -5.00 -10.91 -12.35
C ASP A 228 -4.92 -12.09 -11.36
N GLN A 229 -3.86 -12.16 -10.56
CA GLN A 229 -3.64 -13.23 -9.56
C GLN A 229 -4.11 -12.86 -8.15
N GLY A 230 -4.45 -11.60 -7.92
CA GLY A 230 -4.91 -11.13 -6.61
C GLY A 230 -4.92 -9.61 -6.50
N LYS A 231 -5.35 -9.11 -5.34
CA LYS A 231 -5.32 -7.66 -5.08
C LYS A 231 -3.88 -7.23 -4.83
N THR A 232 -3.37 -6.39 -5.71
CA THR A 232 -2.02 -5.84 -5.64
C THR A 232 -2.03 -4.38 -5.22
N PRO A 233 -0.92 -3.86 -4.67
CA PRO A 233 -0.74 -2.41 -4.56
C PRO A 233 -0.88 -1.75 -5.94
N TRP A 234 -1.45 -0.55 -5.99
CA TRP A 234 -1.69 0.20 -7.23
C TRP A 234 -0.47 0.25 -8.15
N SER A 235 0.71 0.51 -7.59
CA SER A 235 1.97 0.58 -8.35
C SER A 235 2.33 -0.72 -9.09
N LEU A 236 1.76 -1.85 -8.68
CA LEU A 236 2.04 -3.19 -9.21
C LEU A 236 0.89 -3.79 -10.01
N GLU A 237 -0.21 -3.06 -10.20
CA GLU A 237 -1.39 -3.60 -10.90
C GLU A 237 -1.08 -4.04 -12.33
N GLN A 238 -0.20 -3.30 -13.00
CA GLN A 238 0.23 -3.61 -14.37
C GLN A 238 1.56 -4.37 -14.41
N ALA A 239 2.12 -4.74 -13.26
CA ALA A 239 3.37 -5.50 -13.21
C ALA A 239 3.14 -6.94 -13.66
N ARG A 240 4.00 -7.43 -14.55
CA ARG A 240 4.01 -8.84 -14.95
C ARG A 240 4.64 -9.70 -13.86
N VAL A 241 4.17 -10.95 -13.73
CA VAL A 241 4.80 -11.92 -12.83
C VAL A 241 6.02 -12.54 -13.52
N PRO A 242 7.15 -12.75 -12.82
CA PRO A 242 8.26 -13.55 -13.34
C PRO A 242 7.79 -14.97 -13.66
N GLN A 243 8.33 -15.58 -14.72
CA GLN A 243 8.14 -17.01 -14.96
C GLN A 243 9.00 -17.78 -13.95
N SER A 244 8.38 -18.74 -13.25
CA SER A 244 9.14 -19.72 -12.48
C SER A 244 10.01 -20.53 -13.46
N PRO A 245 11.30 -20.76 -13.14
CA PRO A 245 12.10 -21.70 -13.89
C PRO A 245 11.39 -23.07 -13.91
N PRO A 246 11.43 -23.83 -15.02
CA PRO A 246 11.06 -25.23 -14.97
C PRO A 246 11.89 -25.88 -13.87
N ALA A 247 11.27 -26.73 -13.06
CA ALA A 247 11.93 -27.43 -11.96
C ALA A 247 13.11 -28.24 -12.50
N ALA A 248 14.29 -27.64 -12.52
CA ALA A 248 15.53 -28.38 -12.72
C ALA A 248 15.65 -29.27 -11.49
N ALA A 249 15.66 -30.58 -11.71
CA ALA A 249 15.88 -31.58 -10.69
C ALA A 249 17.17 -31.22 -9.94
N SER A 250 17.03 -30.62 -8.76
CA SER A 250 18.12 -30.44 -7.81
C SER A 250 18.42 -31.81 -7.22
N GLY A 251 19.12 -32.64 -8.00
CA GLY A 251 19.77 -33.82 -7.50
C GLY A 251 20.78 -33.38 -6.44
N HIS A 252 20.57 -33.82 -5.21
CA HIS A 252 21.62 -33.83 -4.20
C HIS A 252 22.77 -34.69 -4.75
N GLU A 253 23.87 -34.08 -5.18
CA GLU A 253 25.13 -34.79 -5.40
C GLU A 253 25.76 -35.10 -4.03
N GLY A 254 25.27 -36.19 -3.42
CA GLY A 254 25.91 -36.92 -2.34
C GLY A 254 26.82 -38.01 -2.91
N HIS A 255 27.96 -38.21 -2.25
CA HIS A 255 29.11 -38.99 -2.69
C HIS A 255 28.88 -40.50 -2.95
N ALA A 256 29.71 -40.99 -3.89
CA ALA A 256 30.43 -42.29 -3.94
C ALA A 256 29.75 -43.56 -4.49
N GLY A 257 30.36 -44.11 -5.56
CA GLY A 257 30.78 -45.52 -5.57
C GLY A 257 30.22 -46.44 -6.67
N HIS A 258 31.03 -46.66 -7.72
CA HIS A 258 31.24 -47.88 -8.53
C HIS A 258 30.07 -48.60 -9.26
N GLY A 259 30.34 -48.92 -10.54
CA GLY A 259 29.79 -50.11 -11.22
C GLY A 259 29.39 -49.88 -12.67
N GLU A 260 30.28 -50.23 -13.61
CA GLU A 260 29.95 -50.41 -15.04
C GLU A 260 28.85 -51.46 -15.22
N HIS A 261 27.95 -51.25 -16.20
CA HIS A 261 27.60 -52.23 -17.24
C HIS A 261 26.71 -51.58 -18.32
N ALA A 262 27.11 -51.78 -19.57
CA ALA A 262 26.39 -51.34 -20.77
C ALA A 262 25.29 -52.34 -21.17
N GLY A 263 24.18 -51.84 -21.75
CA GLY A 263 23.24 -52.68 -22.49
C GLY A 263 21.86 -52.06 -22.81
N HIS A 264 21.68 -51.68 -24.08
CA HIS A 264 20.46 -51.78 -24.91
C HIS A 264 19.13 -51.05 -24.54
N GLY A 265 18.86 -49.95 -25.27
CA GLY A 265 17.78 -49.87 -26.29
C GLY A 265 16.29 -50.03 -25.93
N ALA A 266 15.64 -48.90 -25.56
CA ALA A 266 14.29 -48.42 -25.93
C ALA A 266 13.00 -49.24 -25.62
N PRO A 267 11.80 -48.62 -25.70
CA PRO A 267 11.33 -47.38 -25.10
C PRO A 267 10.17 -47.68 -24.12
N LEU A 268 10.13 -47.02 -22.95
CA LEU A 268 8.99 -47.14 -22.05
C LEU A 268 8.28 -45.80 -21.91
N HIS A 269 6.99 -45.85 -22.23
CA HIS A 269 5.99 -44.86 -21.88
C HIS A 269 6.15 -44.47 -20.40
N ALA A 270 6.72 -43.29 -20.14
CA ALA A 270 6.69 -42.68 -18.83
C ALA A 270 5.46 -41.76 -18.77
N GLU A 271 4.41 -42.35 -18.21
CA GLU A 271 3.31 -41.68 -17.52
C GLU A 271 3.77 -40.34 -16.91
N HIS A 272 3.01 -39.27 -17.14
CA HIS A 272 3.23 -37.97 -16.50
C HIS A 272 2.99 -38.13 -14.99
N ALA A 273 4.02 -38.54 -14.25
CA ALA A 273 4.03 -38.52 -12.81
C ALA A 273 3.87 -37.06 -12.36
N GLY A 274 2.75 -36.79 -11.69
CA GLY A 274 2.37 -35.48 -11.20
C GLY A 274 3.52 -34.80 -10.48
N THR A 275 3.77 -33.55 -10.85
CA THR A 275 4.73 -32.68 -10.19
C THR A 275 4.31 -32.56 -8.72
N SER A 276 5.01 -33.26 -7.82
CA SER A 276 4.81 -33.13 -6.39
C SER A 276 5.06 -31.66 -6.00
N ALA A 277 3.99 -30.91 -5.81
CA ALA A 277 4.06 -29.53 -5.36
C ALA A 277 4.82 -29.50 -4.03
N ARG A 278 5.87 -28.66 -3.93
CA ARG A 278 6.54 -28.43 -2.64
C ARG A 278 5.48 -28.01 -1.62
N PRO A 279 5.55 -28.53 -0.38
CA PRO A 279 4.65 -28.09 0.67
C PRO A 279 4.80 -26.57 0.88
N PRO A 280 3.70 -25.85 1.08
CA PRO A 280 3.75 -24.40 1.26
C PRO A 280 4.60 -24.08 2.50
N ILE A 281 5.44 -23.04 2.39
CA ILE A 281 6.36 -22.62 3.47
C ILE A 281 5.65 -22.29 4.79
N GLY A 282 4.35 -21.98 4.75
CA GLY A 282 3.56 -21.63 5.94
C GLY A 282 3.75 -20.18 6.39
N LEU A 283 2.83 -19.71 7.24
CA LEU A 283 2.79 -18.30 7.66
C LEU A 283 3.96 -17.91 8.58
N ASP A 284 4.38 -18.80 9.48
CA ASP A 284 5.48 -18.52 10.41
C ASP A 284 6.81 -18.32 9.68
N HIS A 285 7.18 -19.24 8.77
CA HIS A 285 8.38 -19.06 7.95
C HIS A 285 8.27 -17.87 6.99
N ALA A 286 7.07 -17.53 6.51
CA ALA A 286 6.88 -16.31 5.73
C ALA A 286 7.15 -15.04 6.56
N VAL A 287 6.75 -15.01 7.84
CA VAL A 287 7.06 -13.92 8.78
C VAL A 287 8.57 -13.87 9.05
N GLU A 288 9.18 -14.99 9.39
CA GLU A 288 10.64 -15.08 9.64
C GLU A 288 11.45 -14.60 8.44
N ALA A 289 11.06 -14.98 7.22
CA ALA A 289 11.73 -14.54 6.00
C ALA A 289 11.62 -13.02 5.79
N VAL A 290 10.49 -12.41 6.15
CA VAL A 290 10.29 -10.95 6.06
C VAL A 290 11.08 -10.21 7.14
N GLU A 291 11.14 -10.77 8.35
CA GLU A 291 11.91 -10.20 9.46
C GLU A 291 13.42 -10.30 9.22
N ALA A 292 13.90 -11.39 8.62
CA ALA A 292 15.28 -11.55 8.21
C ALA A 292 15.73 -10.50 7.17
N LEU A 293 14.78 -9.91 6.43
CA LEU A 293 15.03 -8.78 5.52
C LEU A 293 15.09 -7.42 6.24
N ASN A 294 14.95 -7.38 7.57
CA ASN A 294 14.88 -6.16 8.37
C ASN A 294 13.74 -5.22 7.96
N MET A 295 12.59 -5.78 7.55
CA MET A 295 11.42 -4.96 7.23
C MET A 295 10.87 -4.32 8.51
N ALA A 296 10.78 -2.99 8.53
CA ALA A 296 10.31 -2.26 9.71
C ALA A 296 8.84 -2.62 10.08
N PRO A 297 8.47 -2.57 11.38
CA PRO A 297 7.14 -2.95 11.86
C PRO A 297 5.98 -2.22 11.18
N GLY A 298 4.80 -2.84 11.16
CA GLY A 298 3.62 -2.33 10.44
C GLY A 298 3.56 -2.77 8.97
N TYR A 299 4.33 -3.79 8.61
CA TYR A 299 4.15 -4.49 7.34
C TYR A 299 2.97 -5.46 7.41
N ALA A 300 2.59 -5.97 6.25
CA ALA A 300 1.57 -6.99 6.14
C ALA A 300 1.95 -8.05 5.13
N ILE A 301 1.56 -9.28 5.42
CA ILE A 301 1.79 -10.45 4.59
C ILE A 301 0.45 -10.86 3.98
N ASN A 302 0.35 -10.86 2.65
CA ASN A 302 -0.78 -11.43 1.93
C ASN A 302 -0.50 -12.91 1.66
N LEU A 303 -1.53 -13.72 1.85
CA LEU A 303 -1.45 -15.16 1.61
C LEU A 303 -1.46 -15.48 0.10
N PRO A 304 -0.85 -16.61 -0.30
CA PRO A 304 -0.88 -17.08 -1.67
C PRO A 304 -2.32 -17.38 -2.12
N VAL A 305 -2.61 -17.08 -3.39
CA VAL A 305 -3.88 -17.41 -4.03
C VAL A 305 -3.67 -18.57 -4.99
N GLY A 306 -4.33 -19.70 -4.74
CA GLY A 306 -4.22 -20.91 -5.55
C GLY A 306 -2.92 -21.70 -5.31
N PRO A 307 -2.74 -22.84 -6.01
CA PRO A 307 -1.66 -23.80 -5.76
C PRO A 307 -0.27 -23.32 -6.19
N GLN A 308 -0.19 -22.26 -7.00
CA GLN A 308 1.06 -21.63 -7.46
C GLN A 308 1.21 -20.20 -6.90
N GLY A 309 0.37 -19.82 -5.94
CA GLY A 309 0.41 -18.50 -5.33
C GLY A 309 1.66 -18.31 -4.48
N VAL A 310 2.06 -17.05 -4.30
CA VAL A 310 3.24 -16.67 -3.50
C VAL A 310 2.83 -15.79 -2.32
N TYR A 311 3.57 -15.91 -1.22
CA TYR A 311 3.46 -14.93 -0.14
C TYR A 311 4.02 -13.59 -0.59
N THR A 312 3.32 -12.51 -0.27
CA THR A 312 3.79 -11.15 -0.55
C THR A 312 3.74 -10.28 0.69
N ALA A 313 4.89 -9.70 1.03
CA ALA A 313 4.98 -8.73 2.12
C ALA A 313 5.02 -7.32 1.57
N SER A 314 4.27 -6.42 2.20
CA SER A 314 4.28 -5.00 1.85
C SER A 314 4.03 -4.15 3.08
N ARG A 315 4.67 -3.00 3.13
CA ARG A 315 4.47 -2.00 4.18
C ARG A 315 3.91 -0.73 3.55
N SER A 316 2.76 -0.28 4.05
CA SER A 316 2.30 1.09 3.81
C SER A 316 3.14 2.04 4.66
N ILE A 317 3.73 3.06 4.05
CA ILE A 317 4.67 3.99 4.71
C ILE A 317 4.05 4.55 5.99
N PRO A 318 4.69 4.41 7.17
CA PRO A 318 4.20 5.02 8.39
C PRO A 318 4.42 6.55 8.35
N THR A 319 3.50 7.28 8.98
CA THR A 319 3.55 8.75 9.19
C THR A 319 4.76 9.24 9.99
N THR A 320 5.59 8.35 10.55
CA THR A 320 6.77 8.69 11.35
C THR A 320 7.97 9.19 10.54
N CYS A 321 7.90 9.26 9.21
CA CYS A 321 8.90 9.95 8.37
C CYS A 321 8.66 11.48 8.35
N LYS A 322 8.51 12.10 9.53
CA LYS A 322 8.13 13.53 9.70
C LYS A 322 9.30 14.51 9.86
N SER A 323 10.57 14.09 9.71
CA SER A 323 11.72 14.98 9.98
C SER A 323 12.85 15.02 8.96
N SER A 324 12.75 14.39 7.78
CA SER A 324 13.78 14.59 6.75
C SER A 324 13.19 14.72 5.35
N VAL A 325 13.48 15.86 4.73
CA VAL A 325 13.07 16.33 3.39
C VAL A 325 13.64 15.46 2.23
N TRP A 326 14.17 14.26 2.52
CA TRP A 326 15.05 13.50 1.62
C TRP A 326 14.67 12.03 1.38
N CYS A 327 13.44 11.59 1.66
CA CYS A 327 13.04 10.19 1.37
C CYS A 327 12.53 9.93 -0.05
N THR A 328 12.65 10.88 -0.99
CA THR A 328 12.13 10.73 -2.37
C THR A 328 13.06 9.95 -3.32
N TRP A 329 14.19 9.41 -2.86
CA TRP A 329 15.15 8.75 -3.78
C TRP A 329 15.76 7.41 -3.31
N ILE A 330 15.31 6.84 -2.20
CA ILE A 330 15.80 5.53 -1.73
C ILE A 330 14.62 4.74 -1.17
N ASN A 331 13.89 4.06 -2.05
CA ASN A 331 13.32 2.76 -1.68
C ASN A 331 12.96 1.99 -2.95
N THR A 332 13.88 1.11 -3.31
CA THR A 332 13.61 -0.04 -4.16
C THR A 332 12.38 -0.76 -3.60
N PRO A 333 11.34 -1.07 -4.39
CA PRO A 333 10.32 -1.98 -3.94
C PRO A 333 11.00 -3.34 -3.72
N ALA A 334 11.29 -3.68 -2.46
CA ALA A 334 11.67 -5.03 -2.10
C ALA A 334 10.41 -5.93 -2.11
N SER A 335 9.76 -6.03 -3.28
CA SER A 335 8.84 -7.13 -3.54
C SER A 335 9.70 -8.34 -3.88
N ARG A 336 9.94 -9.21 -2.90
CA ARG A 336 10.48 -10.55 -3.16
C ARG A 336 9.36 -11.55 -3.04
N TYR A 337 9.28 -12.45 -4.01
CA TYR A 337 8.30 -13.52 -4.08
C TYR A 337 8.92 -14.76 -3.46
N TRP A 338 8.18 -15.42 -2.58
CA TRP A 338 8.59 -16.68 -1.95
C TRP A 338 7.50 -17.72 -2.24
N THR A 339 7.92 -18.85 -2.81
CA THR A 339 7.08 -20.02 -3.10
C THR A 339 7.18 -21.02 -1.98
#